data_AF-A0A7Z0KAP4-F1
#
_entry.id   AF-A0A7Z0KAP4-F1
#
_cell.length_a   1.000
_cell.length_b   1.000
_cell.length_c   1.000
_cell.angle_alpha   90.00
_cell.angle_beta   90.00
_cell.angle_gamma   90.00
#
_symmetry.space_group_name_H-M   'P 1'
#
loop_
_entity.id
_entity.type
_entity.pdbx_description
1 polymer ?
#
loop_
_entity_poly.entity_id
_entity_poly.type
_entity_poly.pdbx_seq_one_letter_code
_entity_poly.pdbx_strand_id
1 'polypeptide(L)'
;MRWRQRNDWGPRALAGDEWAVLEAQIDADDLDAVENAVEELTGFMDSFREDVDGRPLVGVTDGQLSVTQHYTENRRGRRVLQVIFYATGPVGVGQPHAFDRLGSAATSLVDHLQADGIALSEIRWTERPYQKRPF
;
A
#
# COMPACT_ATOMS: atom_id res chain seq x y z
N MET A 1 12.65 -3.55 7.55
CA MET A 1 11.61 -2.55 7.25
C MET A 1 11.31 -2.43 5.78
N ARG A 2 12.26 -2.31 4.84
CA ARG A 2 11.90 -2.29 3.41
C ARG A 2 11.36 -3.65 2.93
N TRP A 3 10.26 -3.64 2.19
CA TRP A 3 9.80 -4.83 1.48
C TRP A 3 10.82 -5.18 0.38
N ARG A 4 11.06 -6.47 0.21
CA ARG A 4 11.81 -7.03 -0.92
C ARG A 4 11.01 -8.21 -1.42
N GLN A 5 10.61 -8.16 -2.68
CA GLN A 5 9.99 -9.30 -3.35
C GLN A 5 10.95 -10.49 -3.29
N ARG A 6 10.52 -11.62 -2.73
CA ARG A 6 11.38 -12.81 -2.55
C ARG A 6 11.21 -13.86 -3.64
N ASN A 7 10.06 -13.89 -4.32
CA ASN A 7 9.70 -14.87 -5.37
C ASN A 7 8.73 -14.23 -6.39
N ASP A 8 8.40 -14.98 -7.45
CA ASP A 8 7.23 -14.70 -8.26
C ASP A 8 5.99 -14.72 -7.35
N TRP A 9 5.48 -13.53 -7.07
CA TRP A 9 4.34 -13.34 -6.20
C TRP A 9 3.08 -13.73 -6.97
N GLY A 10 2.19 -14.47 -6.31
CA GLY A 10 0.89 -14.87 -6.84
C GLY A 10 0.91 -16.21 -7.58
N PRO A 11 -0.25 -16.87 -7.75
CA PRO A 11 -0.33 -18.21 -8.34
C PRO A 11 -0.11 -18.22 -9.86
N ARG A 12 -0.12 -17.04 -10.49
CA ARG A 12 0.04 -16.83 -11.94
C ARG A 12 0.46 -15.39 -12.22
N ALA A 13 0.70 -15.09 -13.49
CA ALA A 13 0.81 -13.70 -13.94
C ALA A 13 -0.44 -12.89 -13.57
N LEU A 14 -0.22 -11.65 -13.13
CA LEU A 14 -1.28 -10.68 -12.86
C LEU A 14 -2.07 -10.42 -14.14
N ALA A 15 -3.40 -10.57 -14.09
CA ALA A 15 -4.25 -10.27 -15.23
C ALA A 15 -4.53 -8.76 -15.34
N GLY A 16 -4.91 -8.30 -16.53
CA GLY A 16 -5.19 -6.87 -16.78
C GLY A 16 -6.38 -6.30 -15.98
N ASP A 17 -7.24 -7.16 -15.44
CA ASP A 17 -8.38 -6.83 -14.61
C ASP A 17 -8.14 -7.13 -13.12
N GLU A 18 -6.87 -7.19 -12.70
CA GLU A 18 -6.47 -7.50 -11.33
C GLU A 18 -5.51 -6.48 -10.72
N TRP A 19 -5.57 -6.41 -9.39
CA TRP A 19 -4.65 -5.70 -8.52
C TRP A 19 -3.70 -6.70 -7.84
N ALA A 20 -2.41 -6.42 -7.91
CA ALA A 20 -1.44 -6.92 -6.97
C ALA A 20 -1.60 -6.15 -5.66
N VAL A 21 -1.67 -6.84 -4.52
CA VAL A 21 -2.04 -6.27 -3.22
C VAL A 21 -0.96 -6.50 -2.16
N LEU A 22 -0.25 -5.44 -1.77
CA LEU A 22 0.78 -5.48 -0.73
C LEU A 22 0.26 -4.81 0.53
N GLU A 23 0.28 -5.52 1.65
CA GLU A 23 -0.15 -5.00 2.94
C GLU A 23 1.05 -4.70 3.83
N ALA A 24 1.02 -3.58 4.54
CA ALA A 24 1.89 -3.24 5.66
C ALA A 24 1.07 -3.16 6.95
N GLN A 25 1.43 -3.95 7.94
CA GLN A 25 1.00 -3.73 9.33
C GLN A 25 2.10 -2.98 10.07
N ILE A 26 1.78 -1.78 10.54
CA ILE A 26 2.73 -0.85 11.15
C ILE A 26 2.39 -0.69 12.62
N ASP A 27 3.34 -1.08 13.47
CA ASP A 27 3.33 -0.87 14.91
C ASP A 27 4.32 0.26 15.22
N ALA A 28 3.85 1.31 15.87
CA ALA A 28 4.61 2.49 16.23
C ALA A 28 4.09 3.04 17.57
N ASP A 29 4.91 3.86 18.22
CA ASP A 29 4.53 4.49 19.48
C ASP A 29 3.52 5.63 19.27
N ASP A 30 3.59 6.28 18.11
CA ASP A 30 2.66 7.30 17.65
C ASP A 30 2.07 6.89 16.29
N LEU A 31 0.89 6.27 16.32
CA LEU A 31 0.21 5.83 15.10
C LEU A 31 -0.44 6.99 14.34
N ASP A 32 -0.79 8.08 15.02
CA ASP A 32 -1.39 9.25 14.39
C ASP A 32 -0.33 9.95 13.51
N ALA A 33 0.93 9.98 13.96
CA ALA A 33 2.05 10.43 13.13
C ALA A 33 2.26 9.54 11.89
N VAL A 34 2.11 8.22 12.02
CA VAL A 34 2.19 7.29 10.87
C VAL A 34 1.05 7.55 9.89
N GLU A 35 -0.19 7.72 10.39
CA GLU A 35 -1.35 8.03 9.56
C GLU A 35 -1.15 9.33 8.78
N ASN A 36 -0.72 10.40 9.45
CA ASN A 36 -0.39 11.68 8.79
C ASN A 36 0.70 11.51 7.74
N ALA A 37 1.75 10.74 8.03
CA ALA A 37 2.83 10.48 7.07
C ALA A 37 2.34 9.70 5.82
N VAL A 38 1.41 8.75 6.00
CA VAL A 38 0.76 8.06 4.88
C VAL A 38 -0.13 9.03 4.09
N GLU A 39 -0.93 9.85 4.77
CA GLU A 39 -1.77 10.86 4.13
C GLU A 39 -0.95 11.87 3.34
N GLU A 40 0.14 12.39 3.90
CA GLU A 40 1.07 13.27 3.21
C GLU A 40 1.68 12.59 1.99
N LEU A 41 2.22 11.37 2.13
CA LEU A 41 2.77 10.61 1.01
C LEU A 41 1.74 10.43 -0.11
N THR A 42 0.48 10.15 0.24
CA THR A 42 -0.62 10.02 -0.74
C THR A 42 -1.12 11.37 -1.25
N GLY A 43 -0.98 12.45 -0.48
CA GLY A 43 -1.38 13.82 -0.83
C GLY A 43 -0.38 14.51 -1.75
N PHE A 44 0.91 14.18 -1.65
CA PHE A 44 1.94 14.57 -2.62
C PHE A 44 1.83 13.79 -3.95
N MET A 45 1.10 12.67 -3.95
CA MET A 45 0.71 11.93 -5.14
C MET A 45 -0.65 12.43 -5.63
N ASP A 46 -0.67 13.63 -6.22
CA ASP A 46 -1.71 14.52 -6.82
C ASP A 46 -3.10 13.94 -7.27
N SER A 47 -3.59 12.87 -6.66
CA SER A 47 -4.56 11.94 -7.24
C SER A 47 -5.42 11.21 -6.21
N PHE A 48 -5.04 11.17 -4.93
CA PHE A 48 -5.80 10.49 -3.88
C PHE A 48 -6.80 11.43 -3.18
N ARG A 49 -7.67 12.09 -3.93
CA ARG A 49 -8.81 12.81 -3.33
C ARG A 49 -9.99 11.86 -3.16
N GLU A 50 -10.48 11.80 -1.93
CA GLU A 50 -11.56 10.92 -1.50
C GLU A 50 -12.95 11.23 -2.14
N ASP A 51 -13.83 10.23 -2.15
CA ASP A 51 -15.28 10.24 -2.39
C ASP A 51 -15.95 9.98 -1.02
N VAL A 52 -17.11 10.58 -0.85
CA VAL A 52 -17.80 10.89 0.40
C VAL A 52 -18.29 9.66 1.19
N ASP A 53 -18.20 8.45 0.64
CA ASP A 53 -18.83 7.24 1.20
C ASP A 53 -17.85 6.19 1.80
N GLY A 54 -16.58 6.51 2.01
CA GLY A 54 -15.63 5.61 2.70
C GLY A 54 -15.38 4.27 1.98
N ARG A 55 -15.57 4.27 0.65
CA ARG A 55 -15.22 3.15 -0.24
C ARG A 55 -13.88 3.42 -0.92
N PRO A 56 -13.12 2.39 -1.32
CA PRO A 56 -11.81 2.56 -1.91
C PRO A 56 -11.84 3.57 -3.04
N LEU A 57 -10.93 4.52 -2.93
CA LEU A 57 -10.92 5.67 -3.77
C LEU A 57 -10.09 5.49 -5.02
N VAL A 58 -10.79 5.75 -6.13
CA VAL A 58 -10.23 5.85 -7.46
C VAL A 58 -9.33 7.08 -7.48
N GLY A 59 -8.02 6.85 -7.39
CA GLY A 59 -7.01 7.91 -7.43
C GLY A 59 -6.09 7.76 -8.64
N VAL A 60 -6.25 8.66 -9.60
CA VAL A 60 -5.64 8.63 -10.93
C VAL A 60 -4.41 9.52 -11.00
N THR A 61 -3.21 8.92 -10.96
CA THR A 61 -2.06 9.44 -11.73
C THR A 61 -2.09 8.81 -13.14
N ASP A 62 -2.37 7.50 -13.19
CA ASP A 62 -2.63 6.68 -14.40
C ASP A 62 -3.64 5.52 -14.14
N GLY A 63 -4.22 5.46 -12.93
CA GLY A 63 -5.13 4.41 -12.47
C GLY A 63 -4.44 3.09 -12.09
N GLN A 64 -3.12 3.09 -11.83
CA GLN A 64 -2.32 1.86 -11.67
C GLN A 64 -1.73 1.66 -10.26
N LEU A 65 -1.94 2.59 -9.32
CA LEU A 65 -1.59 2.45 -7.91
C LEU A 65 -2.71 3.05 -7.04
N SER A 66 -3.13 2.32 -6.01
CA SER A 66 -4.09 2.77 -5.00
C SER A 66 -3.62 2.40 -3.59
N VAL A 67 -3.99 3.19 -2.58
CA VAL A 67 -3.65 2.94 -1.17
C VAL A 67 -4.91 3.09 -0.32
N THR A 68 -5.10 2.19 0.63
CA THR A 68 -6.13 2.33 1.68
C THR A 68 -5.49 2.10 3.04
N GLN A 69 -5.97 2.77 4.08
CA GLN A 69 -5.52 2.53 5.45
C GLN A 69 -6.67 2.39 6.42
N HIS A 70 -6.45 1.64 7.50
CA HIS A 70 -7.36 1.58 8.64
C HIS A 70 -6.64 1.04 9.88
N TYR A 71 -7.19 1.35 11.05
CA TYR A 71 -6.74 0.79 12.31
C TYR A 71 -7.21 -0.66 12.46
N THR A 72 -6.33 -1.51 12.97
CA THR A 72 -6.63 -2.90 13.31
C THR A 72 -5.86 -3.32 14.56
N GLU A 73 -6.05 -4.56 15.00
CA GLU A 73 -5.29 -5.16 16.09
C GLU A 73 -4.33 -6.23 15.54
N ASN A 74 -3.08 -6.20 15.99
CA ASN A 74 -2.14 -7.26 15.67
C ASN A 74 -2.40 -8.52 16.54
N ARG A 75 -1.67 -9.60 16.27
CA ARG A 75 -1.79 -10.88 17.01
C ARG A 75 -1.52 -10.77 18.53
N ARG A 76 -0.95 -9.65 18.99
CA ARG A 76 -0.67 -9.37 20.40
C ARG A 76 -1.74 -8.46 21.04
N GLY A 77 -2.81 -8.11 20.31
CA GLY A 77 -3.85 -7.20 20.76
C GLY A 77 -3.41 -5.73 20.82
N ARG A 78 -2.30 -5.36 20.17
CA ARG A 78 -1.91 -3.95 20.06
C ARG A 78 -2.59 -3.34 18.85
N ARG A 79 -3.08 -2.11 19.01
CA ARG A 79 -3.53 -1.27 17.89
C ARG A 79 -2.34 -1.05 16.95
N VAL A 80 -2.58 -1.23 15.66
CA VAL A 80 -1.62 -1.02 14.57
C VAL A 80 -2.33 -0.33 13.42
N LEU A 81 -1.56 0.36 12.56
CA LEU A 81 -2.07 0.89 11.31
C LEU A 81 -1.86 -0.16 10.21
N GLN A 82 -2.93 -0.56 9.55
CA GLN A 82 -2.88 -1.41 8.36
C GLN A 82 -2.96 -0.52 7.12
N VAL A 83 -1.92 -0.54 6.31
CA VAL A 83 -1.84 0.17 5.02
C VAL A 83 -1.80 -0.87 3.92
N ILE A 84 -2.69 -0.75 2.94
CA ILE A 84 -2.81 -1.69 1.81
C ILE A 84 -2.56 -0.94 0.52
N PHE A 85 -1.53 -1.36 -0.20
CA PHE A 85 -1.16 -0.89 -1.51
C PHE A 85 -1.72 -1.82 -2.58
N TYR A 86 -2.33 -1.27 -3.61
CA TYR A 86 -2.86 -1.97 -4.77
C TYR A 86 -2.16 -1.45 -6.00
N ALA A 87 -1.51 -2.31 -6.78
CA ALA A 87 -0.94 -1.89 -8.06
C ALA A 87 -1.39 -2.80 -9.20
N THR A 88 -1.47 -2.22 -10.40
CA THR A 88 -1.77 -2.97 -11.61
C THR A 88 -0.86 -2.53 -12.76
N GLY A 89 -0.93 -3.26 -13.88
CA GLY A 89 -0.28 -2.86 -15.13
C GLY A 89 -1.17 -1.91 -15.94
N PRO A 90 -0.69 -1.40 -17.08
CA PRO A 90 -1.54 -0.76 -18.07
C PRO A 90 -2.70 -1.67 -18.46
N VAL A 91 -3.86 -1.10 -18.77
CA VAL A 91 -5.05 -1.87 -19.18
C VAL A 91 -4.69 -2.82 -20.33
N GLY A 92 -4.94 -4.12 -20.15
CA GLY A 92 -4.63 -5.16 -21.14
C GLY A 92 -3.20 -5.70 -21.11
N VAL A 93 -2.32 -5.20 -20.24
CA VAL A 93 -0.92 -5.65 -20.09
C VAL A 93 -0.69 -6.19 -18.68
N GLY A 94 -0.34 -7.46 -18.57
CA GLY A 94 0.14 -8.07 -17.32
C GLY A 94 1.68 -8.03 -17.21
N GLN A 95 2.20 -7.82 -16.00
CA GLN A 95 3.63 -7.82 -15.58
C GLN A 95 4.54 -6.70 -16.17
N PRO A 96 5.76 -6.43 -15.63
CA PRO A 96 6.24 -6.49 -14.24
C PRO A 96 6.04 -5.16 -13.45
N HIS A 97 5.56 -4.10 -14.12
CA HIS A 97 5.50 -2.75 -13.58
C HIS A 97 4.67 -2.58 -12.29
N ALA A 98 3.66 -3.41 -12.07
CA ALA A 98 2.86 -3.38 -10.85
C ALA A 98 3.71 -3.67 -9.60
N PHE A 99 4.63 -4.63 -9.68
CA PHE A 99 5.48 -5.00 -8.55
C PHE A 99 6.56 -3.97 -8.29
N ASP A 100 7.14 -3.40 -9.36
CA ASP A 100 8.09 -2.29 -9.24
C ASP A 100 7.45 -1.08 -8.55
N ARG A 101 6.19 -0.76 -8.89
CA ARG A 101 5.42 0.29 -8.24
C ARG A 101 5.19 0.03 -6.75
N LEU A 102 4.83 -1.19 -6.39
CA LEU A 102 4.68 -1.57 -4.97
C LEU A 102 6.01 -1.51 -4.23
N GLY A 103 7.11 -1.88 -4.90
CA GLY A 103 8.47 -1.75 -4.38
C GLY A 103 8.85 -0.31 -4.11
N SER A 104 8.54 0.57 -5.06
CA SER A 104 8.74 2.00 -4.93
C SER A 104 7.88 2.56 -3.79
N ALA A 105 6.57 2.26 -3.76
CA ALA A 105 5.66 2.75 -2.73
C ALA A 105 6.07 2.29 -1.31
N ALA A 106 6.44 1.02 -1.15
CA ALA A 106 6.91 0.48 0.11
C ALA A 106 8.23 1.11 0.56
N THR A 107 9.12 1.43 -0.39
CA THR A 107 10.38 2.13 -0.11
C THR A 107 10.12 3.57 0.30
N SER A 108 9.30 4.30 -0.47
CA SER A 108 8.93 5.68 -0.17
C SER A 108 8.25 5.81 1.18
N LEU A 109 7.36 4.89 1.55
CA LEU A 109 6.75 4.89 2.88
C LEU A 109 7.79 4.80 3.99
N VAL A 110 8.71 3.82 3.90
CA VAL A 110 9.74 3.64 4.92
C VAL A 110 10.66 4.86 4.98
N ASP A 111 11.03 5.41 3.83
CA ASP A 111 11.93 6.55 3.74
C ASP A 111 11.27 7.83 4.28
N HIS A 112 9.96 8.03 4.02
CA HIS A 112 9.18 9.15 4.54
C HIS A 112 9.02 9.05 6.07
N LEU A 113 8.64 7.89 6.59
CA LEU A 113 8.55 7.64 8.05
C LEU A 113 9.89 7.87 8.76
N GLN A 114 11.00 7.50 8.11
CA GLN A 114 12.35 7.72 8.64
C GLN A 114 12.76 9.20 8.59
N ALA A 115 12.41 9.91 7.51
CA ALA A 115 12.70 11.33 7.36
C ALA A 115 11.97 12.17 8.41
N ASP A 116 10.73 11.78 8.75
CA ASP A 116 9.92 12.43 9.78
C ASP A 116 10.32 12.01 11.21
N GLY A 117 11.30 11.10 11.35
CA GLY A 117 11.79 10.65 12.64
C GLY A 117 10.79 9.79 13.43
N ILE A 118 9.82 9.18 12.75
CA ILE A 118 8.77 8.39 13.39
C ILE A 118 9.35 7.08 13.92
N ALA A 119 9.19 6.85 15.23
CA ALA A 119 9.71 5.68 15.91
C ALA A 119 8.83 4.44 15.66
N LEU A 120 9.30 3.56 14.78
CA LEU A 120 8.63 2.31 14.43
C LEU A 120 9.07 1.17 15.34
N SER A 121 8.09 0.49 15.94
CA SER A 121 8.31 -0.79 16.64
C SER A 121 8.47 -1.94 15.64
N GLU A 122 7.57 -2.05 14.66
CA GLU A 122 7.60 -3.10 13.64
C GLU A 122 6.89 -2.61 12.36
N ILE A 123 7.40 -3.01 11.19
CA ILE A 123 6.60 -3.04 9.95
C ILE A 123 6.62 -4.46 9.42
N ARG A 124 5.44 -5.06 9.26
CA ARG A 124 5.27 -6.38 8.66
C ARG A 124 4.61 -6.27 7.29
N TRP A 125 5.32 -6.73 6.28
CA TRP A 125 4.82 -6.82 4.92
C TRP A 125 4.16 -8.16 4.66
N THR A 126 2.99 -8.13 4.05
CA THR A 126 2.25 -9.32 3.64
C THR A 126 1.80 -9.16 2.19
N GLU A 127 2.26 -10.06 1.34
CA GLU A 127 1.74 -10.22 -0.02
C GLU A 127 0.36 -10.89 0.07
N ARG A 128 -0.68 -10.22 -0.42
CA ARG A 128 -2.06 -10.73 -0.42
C ARG A 128 -2.36 -11.39 -1.78
N PRO A 129 -3.39 -12.26 -1.85
CA PRO A 129 -3.90 -12.74 -3.13
C PRO A 129 -4.30 -11.57 -4.03
N TYR A 130 -4.18 -11.76 -5.35
CA TYR A 130 -4.66 -10.77 -6.30
C TYR A 130 -6.15 -10.49 -6.08
N GLN A 131 -6.53 -9.23 -6.26
CA GLN A 131 -7.92 -8.81 -6.17
C GLN A 131 -8.43 -8.38 -7.53
N LYS A 132 -9.69 -8.69 -7.84
CA LYS A 132 -10.33 -8.19 -9.05
C LYS A 132 -10.51 -6.68 -8.96
N ARG A 133 -10.30 -5.98 -10.08
CA ARG A 133 -10.66 -4.57 -10.16
C ARG A 133 -12.19 -4.46 -10.06
N PRO A 134 -12.73 -3.55 -9.23
CA PRO A 134 -14.17 -3.35 -9.17
C PRO A 134 -14.76 -2.73 -10.45
N PHE A 135 -13.92 -2.32 -11.41
CA PHE A 135 -14.27 -1.80 -12.73
C PHE A 135 -13.11 -1.99 -13.72
#